data_AF-A0A397VYW1-F1
#
_entry.id   AF-A0A397VYW1-F1
#
_cell.length_a   1.000
_cell.length_b   1.000
_cell.length_c   1.000
_cell.angle_alpha   90.00
_cell.angle_beta   90.00
_cell.angle_gamma   90.00
#
_symmetry.space_group_name_H-M   'P 1'
#
loop_
_entity.id
_entity.type
_entity.pdbx_description
1 polymer ?
#
loop_
_entity_poly.entity_id
_entity_poly.type
_entity_poly.pdbx_seq_one_letter_code
_entity_poly.pdbx_strand_id
1 'polypeptide(L)'
;MKLKQLGVEVKTDKLASDAATLFHDKVTTIKLTRTSVSEASSSAFTKRAQKFATQIYNNFQTCSNEYYNQLDVSNLESLQYSIDTNFYMIEYNNQNKENQKQHAMSFVQVMDQNLISQEAYRNLTALEYNLP
;
A
#
# COMPACT_ATOMS: atom_id res chain seq x y z
N MET A 1 2.96 -11.45 -75.77
CA MET A 1 2.10 -12.23 -74.86
C MET A 1 2.58 -11.98 -73.43
N LYS A 2 1.74 -11.38 -72.57
CA LYS A 2 1.99 -11.20 -71.13
C LYS A 2 1.40 -12.40 -70.36
N LEU A 3 2.00 -12.75 -69.22
CA LEU A 3 1.37 -13.11 -67.93
C LEU A 3 2.51 -13.34 -66.90
N LYS A 4 2.98 -12.30 -66.18
CA LYS A 4 2.65 -11.95 -64.77
C LYS A 4 2.72 -13.12 -63.78
N GLN A 5 3.81 -13.20 -63.00
CA GLN A 5 3.75 -13.71 -61.63
C GLN A 5 3.38 -12.55 -60.70
N LEU A 6 2.27 -12.68 -59.96
CA LEU A 6 1.92 -11.78 -58.86
C LEU A 6 2.81 -12.12 -57.67
N GLY A 7 3.80 -11.27 -57.39
CA GLY A 7 4.28 -11.08 -56.02
C GLY A 7 3.39 -10.05 -55.35
N VAL A 8 2.77 -10.41 -54.24
CA VAL A 8 2.38 -9.43 -53.20
C VAL A 8 2.93 -9.96 -51.89
N GLU A 9 4.11 -9.45 -51.57
CA GLU A 9 4.75 -9.54 -50.27
C GLU A 9 3.89 -8.75 -49.27
N VAL A 10 3.38 -9.41 -48.23
CA VAL A 10 2.68 -8.74 -47.13
C VAL A 10 3.73 -8.07 -46.26
N LYS A 11 4.03 -6.81 -46.54
CA LYS A 11 4.81 -5.95 -45.63
C LYS A 11 3.92 -5.53 -44.48
N THR A 12 4.10 -6.18 -43.32
CA THR A 12 3.65 -5.61 -42.05
C THR A 12 4.71 -4.62 -41.58
N ASP A 13 4.65 -3.40 -42.10
CA ASP A 13 5.42 -2.28 -41.57
C ASP A 13 4.78 -1.84 -40.25
N LYS A 14 5.11 -2.55 -39.16
CA LYS A 14 5.04 -1.97 -37.82
C LYS A 14 6.47 -1.60 -37.46
N LEU A 15 6.81 -0.33 -37.61
CA LEU A 15 8.12 0.18 -37.25
C LEU A 15 8.29 0.08 -35.73
N ALA A 16 9.51 -0.17 -35.26
CA ALA A 16 9.81 -0.20 -33.83
C ALA A 16 9.42 1.11 -33.11
N SER A 17 9.35 2.22 -33.85
CA SER A 17 8.82 3.51 -33.40
C SER A 17 7.35 3.45 -32.99
N ASP A 18 6.52 2.64 -33.67
CA ASP A 18 5.09 2.53 -33.38
C ASP A 18 4.87 1.77 -32.07
N ALA A 19 5.70 0.76 -31.81
CA ALA A 19 5.73 0.07 -30.53
C ALA A 19 6.20 1.00 -29.40
N ALA A 20 7.29 1.75 -29.61
CA ALA A 20 7.82 2.70 -28.63
C ALA A 20 6.80 3.80 -28.27
N THR A 21 6.09 4.33 -29.27
CA THR A 21 5.03 5.33 -29.09
C THR A 21 3.84 4.74 -28.33
N LEU A 22 3.42 3.52 -28.67
CA LEU A 22 2.35 2.82 -27.95
C LEU A 22 2.72 2.51 -26.48
N PHE A 23 3.98 2.18 -26.21
CA PHE A 23 4.47 2.01 -24.83
C PHE A 23 4.48 3.32 -24.06
N HIS A 24 4.96 4.40 -24.67
CA HIS A 24 4.93 5.74 -24.07
C HIS A 24 3.49 6.19 -23.78
N ASP A 25 2.57 6.00 -24.72
CA ASP A 25 1.16 6.35 -24.56
C ASP A 25 0.47 5.50 -23.50
N LYS A 26 0.76 4.19 -23.42
CA LYS A 26 0.27 3.35 -22.31
C LYS A 26 0.81 3.82 -20.96
N VAL A 27 2.10 4.09 -20.84
CA VAL A 27 2.72 4.54 -19.58
C VAL A 27 2.20 5.92 -19.18
N THR A 28 1.96 6.81 -20.14
CA THR A 28 1.41 8.16 -19.92
C THR A 28 -0.08 8.12 -19.58
N THR A 29 -0.86 7.24 -20.22
CA THR A 29 -2.29 7.01 -19.91
C THR A 29 -2.48 6.38 -18.52
N ILE A 30 -1.57 5.51 -18.08
CA ILE A 30 -1.59 4.95 -16.71
C ILE A 30 -1.31 6.04 -15.67
N LYS A 31 -0.49 7.05 -15.98
CA LYS A 31 -0.27 8.20 -15.08
C LYS A 31 -1.51 9.11 -14.95
N LEU A 32 -2.44 9.08 -15.90
CA LEU A 32 -3.66 9.91 -15.95
C LEU A 32 -4.95 9.21 -15.46
N THR A 33 -4.92 7.97 -14.97
CA THR A 33 -6.13 7.17 -14.65
C THR A 33 -6.36 6.90 -13.16
N ARG A 34 -5.60 7.52 -12.26
CA ARG A 34 -5.95 7.46 -10.83
C ARG A 34 -7.05 8.48 -10.55
N THR A 35 -8.25 7.98 -10.23
CA THR A 35 -9.37 8.83 -9.77
C THR A 35 -8.92 9.77 -8.67
N SER A 36 -9.42 11.01 -8.70
CA SER A 36 -9.07 12.05 -7.75
C SER A 36 -9.37 11.63 -6.31
N VAL A 37 -8.80 12.36 -5.35
CA VAL A 37 -9.03 12.07 -3.94
C VAL A 37 -10.53 12.19 -3.57
N SER A 38 -11.28 13.04 -4.28
CA SER A 38 -12.72 13.22 -4.11
C SER A 38 -13.58 12.12 -4.74
N GLU A 39 -13.05 11.30 -5.65
CA GLU A 39 -13.83 10.35 -6.46
C GLU A 39 -13.55 8.87 -6.14
N ALA A 40 -12.50 8.56 -5.37
CA ALA A 40 -12.16 7.17 -5.06
C ALA A 40 -12.89 6.66 -3.81
N SER A 41 -13.11 5.35 -3.73
CA SER A 41 -13.62 4.71 -2.51
C SER A 41 -12.56 4.75 -1.40
N SER A 42 -13.01 4.71 -0.13
CA SER A 42 -12.13 4.56 1.04
C SER A 42 -11.18 3.35 0.89
N SER A 43 -11.69 2.22 0.40
CA SER A 43 -10.90 1.01 0.13
C SER A 43 -9.83 1.22 -0.94
N ALA A 44 -10.08 2.05 -1.96
CA ALA A 44 -9.09 2.40 -2.97
C ALA A 44 -7.99 3.30 -2.38
N PHE A 45 -8.33 4.24 -1.50
CA PHE A 45 -7.34 5.06 -0.78
C PHE A 45 -6.44 4.23 0.11
N THR A 46 -7.01 3.33 0.93
CA THR A 46 -6.22 2.46 1.80
C THR A 46 -5.21 1.64 0.99
N LYS A 47 -5.63 1.06 -0.13
CA LYS A 47 -4.73 0.30 -1.02
C LYS A 47 -3.64 1.18 -1.65
N ARG A 48 -3.98 2.42 -2.04
CA ARG A 48 -3.00 3.37 -2.58
C ARG A 48 -1.98 3.77 -1.52
N ALA A 49 -2.45 4.13 -0.33
CA ALA A 49 -1.63 4.51 0.80
C ALA A 49 -0.67 3.38 1.21
N GLN A 50 -1.17 2.14 1.27
CA GLN A 50 -0.36 0.95 1.52
C GLN A 50 0.71 0.75 0.43
N LYS A 51 0.34 0.79 -0.85
CA LYS A 51 1.31 0.65 -1.96
C LYS A 51 2.39 1.74 -1.91
N PHE A 52 2.00 2.97 -1.65
CA PHE A 52 2.93 4.09 -1.51
C PHE A 52 3.89 3.85 -0.35
N ALA A 53 3.37 3.46 0.82
CA ALA A 53 4.19 3.15 1.98
C ALA A 53 5.15 1.99 1.75
N THR A 54 4.72 0.92 1.07
CA THR A 54 5.63 -0.18 0.70
C THR A 54 6.79 0.31 -0.17
N GLN A 55 6.51 1.19 -1.13
CA GLN A 55 7.56 1.76 -1.98
C GLN A 55 8.54 2.63 -1.18
N ILE A 56 8.04 3.49 -0.29
CA ILE A 56 8.90 4.32 0.58
C ILE A 56 9.77 3.45 1.47
N TYR A 57 9.22 2.39 2.07
CA TYR A 57 9.97 1.48 2.93
C TYR A 57 11.09 0.75 2.17
N ASN A 58 10.79 0.22 0.99
CA ASN A 58 11.80 -0.44 0.16
C ASN A 58 12.92 0.54 -0.23
N ASN A 59 12.56 1.76 -0.60
CA ASN A 59 13.53 2.79 -0.94
C ASN A 59 14.38 3.19 0.28
N PHE A 60 13.77 3.31 1.46
CA PHE A 60 14.49 3.54 2.71
C PHE A 60 15.51 2.44 2.97
N GLN A 61 15.15 1.16 2.80
CA GLN A 61 16.10 0.05 2.99
C GLN A 61 17.27 0.12 2.01
N THR A 62 17.01 0.45 0.73
CA THR A 62 18.07 0.61 -0.27
C THR A 62 19.00 1.76 0.08
N CYS A 63 18.46 2.97 0.27
CA CYS A 63 19.27 4.14 0.60
C CYS A 63 20.01 3.94 1.92
N SER A 64 19.37 3.37 2.93
CA SER A 64 20.01 3.15 4.22
C SER A 64 21.30 2.36 4.11
N ASN A 65 21.34 1.34 3.25
CA ASN A 65 22.54 0.53 3.03
C ASN A 65 23.65 1.26 2.27
N GLU A 66 23.32 2.34 1.56
CA GLU A 66 24.26 3.18 0.82
C GLU A 66 24.87 4.28 1.70
N TYR A 67 24.11 4.81 2.66
CA TYR A 67 24.52 5.96 3.48
C TYR A 67 25.01 5.60 4.89
N TYR A 68 24.57 4.47 5.46
CA TYR A 68 24.95 4.03 6.80
C TYR A 68 25.79 2.76 6.77
N ASN A 69 26.49 2.48 7.87
CA ASN A 69 27.21 1.23 8.01
C ASN A 69 26.21 0.07 8.10
N GLN A 70 26.51 -1.05 7.45
CA GLN A 70 25.67 -2.25 7.49
C GLN A 70 25.59 -2.89 8.88
N LEU A 71 26.51 -2.54 9.79
CA LEU A 71 26.45 -2.93 11.20
C LEU A 71 25.48 -2.06 12.01
N ASP A 72 25.11 -0.89 11.50
CA ASP A 72 24.15 -0.01 12.15
C ASP A 72 22.72 -0.45 11.81
N VAL A 73 21.85 -0.53 12.82
CA VAL A 73 20.44 -0.90 12.61
C VAL A 73 19.66 0.34 12.20
N SER A 74 19.25 0.39 10.93
CA SER A 74 18.39 1.44 10.41
C SER A 74 16.97 0.94 10.25
N ASN A 75 16.02 1.62 10.89
CA ASN A 75 14.62 1.22 10.91
C ASN A 75 13.70 2.41 10.56
N LEU A 76 12.77 2.20 9.64
CA LEU A 76 11.71 3.17 9.35
C LEU A 76 10.50 2.85 10.24
N GLU A 77 10.34 3.57 11.34
CA GLU A 77 9.30 3.27 12.33
C GLU A 77 7.89 3.61 11.83
N SER A 78 7.72 4.80 11.26
CA SER A 78 6.45 5.27 10.72
C SER A 78 6.63 6.21 9.53
N LEU A 79 5.57 6.33 8.73
CA LEU A 79 5.43 7.28 7.65
C LEU A 79 4.15 8.10 7.86
N GLN A 80 4.32 9.41 7.99
CA GLN A 80 3.23 10.38 8.10
C GLN A 80 3.24 11.32 6.89
N TYR A 81 2.08 11.50 6.26
CA TYR A 81 1.93 12.38 5.11
C TYR A 81 0.47 12.77 4.92
N SER A 82 0.24 13.83 4.13
CA SER A 82 -1.11 14.25 3.75
C SER A 82 -1.22 14.42 2.23
N ILE A 83 -2.41 14.15 1.71
CA ILE A 83 -2.80 14.48 0.34
C ILE A 83 -4.13 15.23 0.43
N ASP A 84 -4.13 16.48 -0.03
CA ASP A 84 -5.23 17.43 0.18
C ASP A 84 -5.60 17.53 1.67
N THR A 85 -6.85 17.26 2.03
CA THR A 85 -7.35 17.26 3.41
C THR A 85 -7.19 15.92 4.13
N ASN A 86 -6.62 14.90 3.47
CA ASN A 86 -6.51 13.55 4.04
C ASN A 86 -5.14 13.35 4.68
N PHE A 87 -5.15 12.91 5.93
CA PHE A 87 -3.96 12.58 6.69
C PHE A 87 -3.76 11.06 6.75
N TYR A 88 -2.52 10.62 6.57
CA TYR A 88 -2.12 9.22 6.60
C TYR A 88 -0.98 9.05 7.59
N MET A 89 -1.14 8.07 8.47
CA MET A 89 -0.08 7.58 9.36
C MET A 89 0.03 6.07 9.19
N ILE A 90 1.23 5.60 8.88
CA ILE A 90 1.52 4.19 8.64
C ILE A 90 2.66 3.80 9.54
N GLU A 91 2.39 2.86 10.44
CA GLU A 91 3.39 2.25 11.31
C GLU A 91 3.91 0.98 10.64
N TYR A 92 5.22 0.89 10.42
CA TYR A 92 5.84 -0.30 9.82
C TYR A 92 6.19 -1.34 10.89
N ASN A 93 6.44 -0.89 12.11
CA ASN A 93 6.81 -1.77 13.21
C ASN A 93 5.57 -2.40 13.86
N ASN A 94 4.99 -3.38 13.16
CA ASN A 94 3.71 -4.00 13.51
C ASN A 94 3.81 -5.04 14.64
N GLN A 95 4.98 -5.17 15.30
CA GLN A 95 5.13 -6.04 16.48
C GLN A 95 4.15 -5.66 17.61
N ASN A 96 3.62 -4.44 17.58
CA ASN A 96 2.69 -3.96 18.59
C ASN A 96 1.25 -4.45 18.36
N LYS A 97 0.79 -4.78 17.14
CA LYS A 97 -0.63 -5.15 16.92
C LYS A 97 -0.96 -6.57 17.34
N GLU A 98 -0.07 -7.53 17.05
CA GLU A 98 -0.23 -8.91 17.52
C GLU A 98 -0.14 -8.95 19.06
N ASN A 99 0.81 -8.21 19.64
CA ASN A 99 0.98 -8.09 21.08
C ASN A 99 -0.17 -7.34 21.77
N GLN A 100 -0.71 -6.28 21.17
CA GLN A 100 -1.88 -5.56 21.70
C GLN A 100 -3.13 -6.43 21.65
N LYS A 101 -3.36 -7.15 20.54
CA LYS A 101 -4.47 -8.09 20.45
C LYS A 101 -4.32 -9.23 21.45
N GLN A 102 -3.13 -9.81 21.58
CA GLN A 102 -2.85 -10.86 22.54
C GLN A 102 -2.98 -10.37 23.99
N HIS A 103 -2.50 -9.16 24.28
CA HIS A 103 -2.64 -8.53 25.59
C HIS A 103 -4.10 -8.23 25.93
N ALA A 104 -4.88 -7.71 24.98
CA ALA A 104 -6.31 -7.49 25.15
C ALA A 104 -7.07 -8.80 25.36
N MET A 105 -6.75 -9.84 24.58
CA MET A 105 -7.34 -11.17 24.75
C MET A 105 -6.97 -11.79 26.11
N SER A 106 -5.72 -11.68 26.55
CA SER A 106 -5.29 -12.16 27.86
C SER A 106 -5.90 -11.36 29.00
N PHE A 107 -6.08 -10.06 28.84
CA PHE A 107 -6.80 -9.22 29.80
C PHE A 107 -8.26 -9.67 29.91
N VAL A 108 -8.98 -9.82 28.79
CA VAL A 108 -10.36 -10.35 28.78
C VAL A 108 -10.45 -11.72 29.43
N GLN A 109 -9.52 -12.63 29.14
CA GLN A 109 -9.48 -13.96 29.77
C GLN A 109 -9.30 -13.90 31.30
N VAL A 110 -8.40 -13.06 31.79
CA VAL A 110 -8.19 -12.84 33.23
C VAL A 110 -9.43 -12.22 33.87
N MET A 111 -10.08 -11.30 33.16
CA MET A 111 -11.28 -10.61 33.62
C MET A 111 -12.46 -11.60 33.74
N ASP A 112 -12.72 -12.42 32.72
CA ASP A 112 -13.75 -13.46 32.74
C ASP A 112 -13.51 -14.52 33.83
N GLN A 113 -12.25 -14.86 34.10
CA GLN A 113 -11.88 -15.80 35.18
C GLN A 113 -12.11 -15.23 36.58
N ASN A 114 -12.12 -13.91 36.74
CA ASN A 114 -12.22 -13.22 38.03
C ASN A 114 -13.62 -12.66 38.33
N LEU A 115 -14.68 -13.17 37.69
CA LEU A 115 -16.10 -12.91 38.01
C LEU A 115 -16.51 -11.43 38.04
N ILE A 116 -16.03 -10.63 37.09
CA ILE A 116 -16.53 -9.26 36.95
C ILE A 116 -17.94 -9.30 36.40
N SER A 117 -18.80 -8.42 36.91
CA SER A 117 -20.16 -8.32 36.39
C SER A 117 -20.14 -7.81 34.94
N GLN A 118 -21.09 -8.31 34.14
CA GLN A 118 -21.28 -7.85 32.76
C GLN A 118 -21.47 -6.33 32.65
N GLU A 119 -22.01 -5.70 33.68
CA GLU A 119 -22.17 -4.25 33.77
C GLU A 119 -20.84 -3.53 33.96
N ALA A 120 -19.95 -4.04 34.81
CA ALA A 120 -18.59 -3.53 34.95
C ALA A 120 -17.81 -3.62 33.62
N TYR A 121 -18.00 -4.71 32.86
CA TYR A 121 -17.42 -4.87 31.53
C TYR A 121 -17.90 -3.80 30.54
N ARG A 122 -19.21 -3.51 30.51
CA ARG A 122 -19.80 -2.45 29.65
C ARG A 122 -19.27 -1.07 30.01
N ASN A 123 -19.07 -0.79 31.30
CA ASN A 123 -18.54 0.48 31.76
C ASN A 123 -17.07 0.67 31.39
N LEU A 124 -16.26 -0.39 31.43
CA LEU A 124 -14.86 -0.34 31.01
C LEU A 124 -14.71 -0.15 29.50
N THR A 125 -15.49 -0.89 28.70
CA THR A 125 -15.49 -0.75 27.23
C THR A 125 -16.00 0.61 26.75
N ALA A 126 -16.88 1.27 27.52
CA ALA A 126 -17.31 2.64 27.23
C ALA A 126 -16.24 3.71 27.50
N LEU A 127 -15.28 3.45 28.40
CA LEU A 127 -14.19 4.36 28.74
C LEU A 127 -13.00 4.24 27.78
N GLU A 128 -12.82 3.09 27.13
CA GLU A 128 -11.69 2.82 26.23
C GLU A 128 -12.19 2.22 24.91
N TYR A 129 -12.24 3.04 23.86
CA TYR A 129 -12.78 2.69 22.52
C TYR A 129 -11.97 1.59 21.79
N ASN A 130 -10.87 1.13 22.38
CA ASN A 130 -9.94 0.14 21.81
C ASN A 130 -9.92 -1.20 22.57
N LEU A 131 -10.86 -1.43 23.48
CA LEU A 131 -11.09 -2.79 23.99
C LEU A 131 -11.82 -3.60 22.88
N PRO A 132 -11.36 -4.83 22.59
CA PRO A 132 -11.85 -5.62 21.46
C PRO A 132 -13.32 -6.03 21.56
#